data_AF-A0A947L481-F1
#
_entry.id   AF-A0A947L481-F1
#
_cell.length_a   1.000
_cell.length_b   1.000
_cell.length_c   1.000
_cell.angle_alpha   90.00
_cell.angle_beta   90.00
_cell.angle_gamma   90.00
#
_symmetry.space_group_name_H-M   'P 1'
#
loop_
_entity.id
_entity.type
_entity.pdbx_description
1 polymer ?
#
loop_
_entity_poly.entity_id
_entity_poly.type
_entity_poly.pdbx_seq_one_letter_code
_entity_poly.pdbx_strand_id
1 'polypeptide(L)'
;MDYIATAMSMRAEAWAELVQSPAFRAFRAADNMVIELGGESIMPQLGKTPKPVDATHTTDKPITRRKPRAADGSPRMTQVEAASNALKQLGPMGIAMLTEMAKEQGAAIGGNDPVANFRSALSKDKKFYSFRHEGEYLWWLTDVPLPEGWSEAADDLLRNAASPDNTRQEGGDGHAANNTILAS
;
A
#
# COMPACT_ATOMS: atom_id res chain seq x y z
N MET A 1 -14.96 33.18 -19.70
CA MET A 1 -13.73 32.36 -19.75
C MET A 1 -14.11 30.97 -19.32
N ASP A 2 -14.06 29.99 -20.23
CA ASP A 2 -14.35 28.59 -19.91
C ASP A 2 -13.07 27.91 -19.42
N TYR A 3 -12.95 27.80 -18.10
CA TYR A 3 -11.79 27.20 -17.44
C TYR A 3 -11.63 25.70 -17.74
N ILE A 4 -12.74 25.01 -18.05
CA ILE A 4 -12.72 23.57 -18.36
C ILE A 4 -12.10 23.37 -19.74
N ALA A 5 -12.54 24.13 -20.74
CA ALA A 5 -11.97 24.08 -22.09
C ALA A 5 -10.47 24.40 -22.09
N THR A 6 -10.06 25.39 -21.30
CA THR A 6 -8.64 25.77 -21.15
C THR A 6 -7.81 24.65 -20.53
N ALA A 7 -8.29 24.04 -19.44
CA ALA A 7 -7.61 22.92 -18.77
C ALA A 7 -7.50 21.68 -19.68
N MET A 8 -8.55 21.40 -20.47
CA MET A 8 -8.52 20.30 -21.44
C MET A 8 -7.49 20.54 -22.54
N SER A 9 -7.36 21.78 -23.03
CA SER A 9 -6.35 22.16 -24.01
C SER A 9 -4.93 21.98 -23.47
N MET A 10 -4.65 22.51 -22.27
CA MET A 10 -3.32 22.37 -21.64
C MET A 10 -2.94 20.90 -21.41
N ARG A 11 -3.91 20.08 -20.98
CA ARG A 11 -3.70 18.64 -20.83
C ARG A 11 -3.37 17.97 -22.16
N ALA A 12 -4.07 18.31 -23.24
CA ALA A 12 -3.85 17.73 -24.56
C ALA A 12 -2.46 18.09 -25.10
N GLU A 13 -2.03 19.34 -24.90
CA GLU A 13 -0.71 19.81 -25.30
C GLU A 13 0.42 19.12 -24.52
N ALA A 14 0.32 19.07 -23.18
CA ALA A 14 1.27 18.37 -22.33
C ALA A 14 1.38 16.88 -22.68
N TRP A 15 0.25 16.25 -23.02
CA TRP A 15 0.24 14.86 -23.47
C TRP A 15 0.94 14.68 -24.83
N ALA A 16 0.70 15.59 -25.77
CA ALA A 16 1.34 15.55 -27.08
C ALA A 16 2.87 15.68 -26.97
N GLU A 17 3.35 16.58 -26.10
CA GLU A 17 4.78 16.76 -25.83
C GLU A 17 5.39 15.50 -25.18
N LEU A 18 4.72 14.95 -24.16
CA LEU A 18 5.17 13.74 -23.46
C LEU A 18 5.36 12.57 -24.45
N VAL A 19 4.39 12.34 -25.33
CA VAL A 19 4.42 11.24 -26.31
C VAL A 19 5.56 11.41 -27.31
N GLN A 20 5.96 12.65 -27.60
CA GLN A 20 7.07 12.94 -28.51
C GLN A 20 8.44 12.84 -27.82
N SER A 21 8.50 12.87 -26.49
CA SER A 21 9.76 12.86 -25.73
C SER A 21 10.62 11.61 -26.00
N PRO A 22 11.97 11.74 -26.02
CA PRO A 22 12.87 10.60 -26.19
C PRO A 22 12.68 9.52 -25.11
N ALA A 23 12.44 9.93 -23.87
CA ALA A 23 12.22 9.04 -22.74
C ALA A 23 10.97 8.17 -22.94
N PHE A 24 9.86 8.77 -23.36
CA PHE A 24 8.63 8.02 -23.63
C PHE A 24 8.79 7.03 -24.80
N ARG A 25 9.54 7.41 -25.83
CA ARG A 25 9.85 6.50 -26.96
C ARG A 25 10.72 5.32 -26.53
N ALA A 26 11.75 5.56 -25.72
CA ALA A 26 12.61 4.50 -25.17
C ALA A 26 11.82 3.54 -24.29
N PHE A 27 10.96 4.07 -23.42
CA PHE A 27 10.06 3.28 -22.59
C PHE A 27 9.11 2.41 -23.43
N ARG A 28 8.47 2.99 -24.46
CA ARG A 28 7.58 2.25 -25.36
C ARG A 28 8.31 1.16 -26.14
N ALA A 29 9.56 1.39 -26.53
CA ALA A 29 10.38 0.36 -27.18
C ALA A 29 10.67 -0.80 -26.23
N ALA A 30 10.98 -0.53 -24.96
CA ALA A 30 11.18 -1.57 -23.95
C ALA A 30 9.89 -2.37 -23.67
N ASP A 31 8.74 -1.70 -23.54
CA ASP A 31 7.44 -2.36 -23.36
C ASP A 31 7.10 -3.29 -24.54
N ASN A 32 7.37 -2.85 -25.78
CA ASN A 32 7.21 -3.71 -26.96
C ASN A 32 8.11 -4.96 -26.90
N MET A 33 9.35 -4.83 -26.44
CA MET A 33 10.25 -5.99 -26.28
C MET A 33 9.71 -6.99 -25.23
N VAL A 34 9.12 -6.49 -24.14
CA VAL A 34 8.48 -7.35 -23.12
C VAL A 34 7.32 -8.14 -23.74
N ILE A 35 6.50 -7.51 -24.59
CA ILE A 35 5.41 -8.18 -25.29
C ILE A 35 5.95 -9.24 -26.26
N GLU A 36 7.00 -8.94 -27.03
CA GLU A 36 7.62 -9.91 -27.94
C GLU A 36 8.19 -11.13 -27.21
N LEU A 37 8.61 -10.97 -25.95
CA LEU A 37 9.07 -12.06 -25.08
C LEU A 37 7.93 -12.80 -24.36
N GLY A 38 6.66 -12.47 -24.65
CA GLY A 38 5.48 -13.10 -24.05
C GLY A 38 5.04 -12.52 -22.71
N GLY A 39 5.57 -11.36 -22.31
CA GLY A 39 5.09 -10.60 -21.14
C GLY A 39 3.84 -9.76 -21.45
N GLU A 40 3.25 -9.18 -20.40
CA GLU A 40 2.11 -8.27 -20.52
C GLU A 40 2.59 -6.80 -20.62
N SER A 41 1.95 -6.02 -21.50
CA SER A 41 2.19 -4.58 -21.63
C SER A 41 1.71 -3.85 -20.37
N ILE A 42 2.56 -2.97 -19.83
CA ILE A 42 2.18 -2.08 -18.72
C ILE A 42 1.57 -0.76 -19.23
N MET A 43 1.62 -0.52 -20.54
CA MET A 43 1.00 0.65 -21.14
C MET A 43 -0.51 0.43 -21.33
N PRO A 44 -1.38 1.31 -20.81
CA PRO A 44 -2.79 1.27 -21.17
C PRO A 44 -2.90 1.48 -22.68
N GLN A 45 -3.50 0.51 -23.39
CA GLN A 45 -3.68 0.61 -24.84
C GLN A 45 -4.46 1.89 -25.16
N LEU A 46 -3.79 2.88 -25.75
CA LEU A 46 -4.39 4.13 -26.23
C LEU A 46 -5.56 3.79 -27.15
N GLY A 47 -6.79 4.00 -26.66
CA GLY A 47 -8.03 3.72 -27.40
C GLY A 47 -8.88 2.58 -26.81
N LYS A 48 -8.33 1.74 -25.94
CA LYS A 48 -9.15 0.92 -25.04
C LYS A 48 -9.34 1.72 -23.78
N THR A 49 -10.52 2.32 -23.62
CA THR A 49 -10.98 2.79 -22.31
C THR A 49 -10.64 1.68 -21.32
N PRO A 50 -9.91 1.95 -20.21
CA PRO A 50 -9.73 0.96 -19.18
C PRO A 50 -11.12 0.41 -18.89
N LYS A 51 -11.28 -0.91 -19.06
CA LYS A 51 -12.54 -1.57 -18.73
C LYS A 51 -12.83 -1.07 -17.31
N PRO A 52 -13.96 -0.38 -17.07
CA PRO A 52 -14.22 0.20 -15.77
C PRO A 52 -14.04 -0.94 -14.78
N VAL A 53 -13.00 -0.84 -13.95
CA VAL A 53 -12.94 -1.66 -12.76
C VAL A 53 -14.19 -1.23 -12.03
N ASP A 54 -15.19 -2.10 -12.02
CA ASP A 54 -16.48 -1.83 -11.43
C ASP A 54 -16.24 -1.28 -10.03
N ALA A 55 -16.32 0.04 -9.89
CA ALA A 55 -16.23 0.75 -8.62
C ALA A 55 -17.53 0.59 -7.83
N THR A 56 -18.14 -0.60 -7.92
CA THR A 56 -19.30 -1.04 -7.17
C THR A 56 -18.87 -2.09 -6.15
N HIS A 57 -17.94 -1.72 -5.27
CA HIS A 57 -17.72 -2.45 -4.03
C HIS A 57 -18.03 -1.62 -2.78
N THR A 58 -19.10 -0.82 -2.86
CA THR A 58 -19.98 -0.63 -1.69
C THR A 58 -21.11 -1.63 -1.85
N THR A 59 -20.81 -2.92 -1.65
CA THR A 59 -21.89 -3.88 -1.40
C THR A 59 -21.76 -4.37 0.02
N ASP A 60 -22.62 -3.80 0.85
CA ASP A 60 -23.11 -4.32 2.12
C ASP A 60 -23.91 -5.62 1.83
N LYS A 61 -23.25 -6.60 1.19
CA LYS A 61 -23.79 -7.93 0.97
C LYS A 61 -23.40 -8.75 2.19
N PRO A 62 -24.36 -9.38 2.89
CA PRO A 62 -24.03 -10.27 3.98
C PRO A 62 -23.05 -11.32 3.45
N ILE A 63 -21.91 -11.45 4.11
CA ILE A 63 -20.89 -12.45 3.83
C ILE A 63 -21.59 -13.81 3.95
N THR A 64 -22.07 -14.31 2.83
CA THR A 64 -22.51 -15.69 2.71
C THR A 64 -21.25 -16.50 2.91
N ARG A 65 -21.10 -17.10 4.10
CA ARG A 65 -20.04 -18.05 4.43
C ARG A 65 -19.99 -19.07 3.30
N ARG A 66 -19.06 -18.90 2.37
CA ARG A 66 -18.76 -19.92 1.37
C ARG A 66 -18.36 -21.14 2.18
N LYS A 67 -19.12 -22.23 2.03
CA LYS A 67 -18.78 -23.54 2.59
C LYS A 67 -17.31 -23.80 2.31
N PRO A 68 -16.48 -24.14 3.30
CA PRO A 68 -15.09 -24.49 3.05
C PRO A 68 -15.10 -25.62 2.03
N ARG A 69 -14.52 -25.36 0.86
CA ARG A 69 -14.31 -26.38 -0.16
C ARG A 69 -13.33 -27.35 0.49
N ALA A 70 -13.85 -28.52 0.90
CA ALA A 70 -13.06 -29.61 1.45
C ALA A 70 -12.13 -30.11 0.33
N ALA A 71 -10.99 -29.44 0.24
CA ALA A 71 -9.88 -29.85 -0.56
C ALA A 71 -9.14 -30.90 0.27
N ASP A 72 -8.96 -32.09 -0.31
CA ASP A 72 -7.78 -32.96 -0.11
C ASP A 72 -7.34 -33.04 1.35
N GLY A 73 -7.80 -34.07 2.09
CA GLY A 73 -7.69 -34.25 3.55
C GLY A 73 -6.28 -34.20 4.20
N SER A 74 -5.26 -33.73 3.50
CA SER A 74 -4.04 -33.19 4.10
C SER A 74 -4.35 -31.93 4.94
N PRO A 75 -3.95 -31.90 6.23
CA PRO A 75 -4.11 -30.70 7.05
C PRO A 75 -3.31 -29.55 6.44
N ARG A 76 -4.03 -28.54 5.93
CA ARG A 76 -3.40 -27.33 5.38
C ARG A 76 -2.82 -26.51 6.53
N MET A 77 -1.56 -26.14 6.38
CA MET A 77 -0.88 -25.29 7.32
C MET A 77 -1.56 -23.92 7.38
N THR A 78 -1.71 -23.38 8.59
CA THR A 78 -2.33 -22.05 8.74
C THR A 78 -1.38 -20.96 8.28
N GLN A 79 -1.93 -19.84 7.81
CA GLN A 79 -1.14 -18.68 7.36
C GLN A 79 -0.16 -18.19 8.44
N VAL A 80 -0.63 -18.15 9.70
CA VAL A 80 0.16 -17.75 10.87
C VAL A 80 1.29 -18.74 11.14
N GLU A 81 1.00 -20.03 11.09
CA GLU A 81 2.02 -21.05 11.36
C GLU A 81 3.11 -21.04 10.29
N ALA A 82 2.71 -20.92 9.01
CA ALA A 82 3.65 -20.85 7.89
C ALA A 82 4.52 -19.58 7.96
N ALA A 83 3.92 -18.44 8.30
CA ALA A 83 4.67 -17.20 8.52
C ALA A 83 5.68 -17.34 9.67
N SER A 84 5.27 -17.94 10.79
CA SER A 84 6.16 -18.14 11.95
C SER A 84 7.33 -19.04 11.62
N ASN A 85 7.10 -20.12 10.87
CA ASN A 85 8.15 -21.03 10.45
C ASN A 85 9.10 -20.38 9.45
N ALA A 86 8.60 -19.62 8.47
CA ALA A 86 9.43 -18.87 7.52
C ALA A 86 10.35 -17.87 8.24
N LEU A 87 9.81 -17.07 9.18
CA LEU A 87 10.60 -16.11 9.95
C LEU A 87 11.65 -16.80 10.82
N LYS A 88 11.31 -17.89 11.51
CA LYS A 88 12.29 -18.64 12.33
C LYS A 88 13.44 -19.23 11.51
N GLN A 89 13.18 -19.60 10.26
CA GLN A 89 14.18 -20.22 9.39
C GLN A 89 15.09 -19.21 8.69
N LEU A 90 14.54 -18.08 8.23
CA LEU A 90 15.23 -17.16 7.33
C LEU A 90 15.51 -15.78 7.92
N GLY A 91 14.93 -15.45 9.07
CA GLY A 91 15.09 -14.13 9.68
C GLY A 91 14.01 -13.11 9.26
N PRO A 92 14.17 -11.85 9.68
CA PRO A 92 13.25 -10.76 9.32
C PRO A 92 13.16 -10.58 7.81
N MET A 93 11.95 -10.39 7.29
CA MET A 93 11.76 -10.26 5.85
C MET A 93 10.54 -9.39 5.48
N GLY A 94 10.55 -8.87 4.25
CA GLY A 94 9.46 -8.09 3.70
C GLY A 94 8.19 -8.93 3.46
N ILE A 95 7.03 -8.27 3.47
CA ILE A 95 5.72 -8.93 3.39
C ILE A 95 5.52 -9.74 2.10
N ALA A 96 6.06 -9.28 0.97
CA ALA A 96 5.94 -9.98 -0.32
C ALA A 96 6.69 -11.32 -0.28
N MET A 97 7.95 -11.31 0.18
CA MET A 97 8.75 -12.53 0.34
C MET A 97 8.12 -13.48 1.37
N LEU A 98 7.65 -12.96 2.50
CA LEU A 98 6.97 -13.76 3.51
C LEU A 98 5.71 -14.44 2.98
N THR A 99 4.98 -13.76 2.08
CA THR A 99 3.78 -14.31 1.43
C THR A 99 4.13 -15.50 0.55
N GLU A 100 5.19 -15.41 -0.25
CA GLU A 100 5.64 -16.51 -1.10
C GLU A 100 6.15 -17.70 -0.28
N MET A 101 7.00 -17.45 0.74
CA MET A 101 7.49 -18.50 1.64
C MET A 101 6.33 -19.23 2.36
N ALA A 102 5.29 -18.49 2.77
CA ALA A 102 4.12 -19.10 3.39
C ALA A 102 3.33 -19.98 2.43
N LYS A 103 3.19 -19.58 1.16
CA LYS A 103 2.56 -20.41 0.11
C LYS A 103 3.36 -21.67 -0.17
N GLU A 104 4.69 -21.57 -0.24
CA GLU A 104 5.59 -22.72 -0.43
C GLU A 104 5.46 -23.74 0.70
N GLN A 105 5.20 -23.29 1.92
CA GLN A 105 4.89 -24.15 3.07
C GLN A 105 3.45 -24.69 3.09
N GLY A 106 2.67 -24.45 2.03
CA GLY A 106 1.32 -24.99 1.87
C GLY A 106 0.22 -24.14 2.50
N ALA A 107 0.49 -22.90 2.91
CA ALA A 107 -0.55 -22.00 3.39
C ALA A 107 -1.46 -21.55 2.24
N ALA A 108 -2.77 -21.64 2.47
CA ALA A 108 -3.75 -21.13 1.52
C ALA A 108 -3.91 -19.61 1.67
N ILE A 109 -3.18 -18.84 0.86
CA ILE A 109 -3.30 -17.38 0.76
C ILE A 109 -3.93 -17.04 -0.59
N GLY A 110 -5.20 -16.62 -0.59
CA GLY A 110 -5.97 -16.30 -1.79
C GLY A 110 -6.60 -14.91 -1.75
N GLY A 111 -7.43 -14.63 -2.75
CA GLY A 111 -8.12 -13.35 -2.93
C GLY A 111 -7.56 -12.54 -4.10
N ASN A 112 -8.11 -11.33 -4.31
CA ASN A 112 -7.69 -10.44 -5.40
C ASN A 112 -6.29 -9.84 -5.15
N ASP A 113 -5.96 -9.61 -3.88
CA ASP A 113 -4.64 -9.17 -3.43
C ASP A 113 -4.16 -10.07 -2.27
N PRO A 114 -3.43 -11.15 -2.58
CA PRO A 114 -2.92 -12.08 -1.58
C PRO A 114 -2.01 -11.41 -0.53
N VAL A 115 -1.18 -10.44 -0.95
CA VAL A 115 -0.20 -9.78 -0.08
C VAL A 115 -0.92 -8.88 0.94
N ALA A 116 -1.90 -8.09 0.50
CA ALA A 116 -2.69 -7.25 1.40
C ALA A 116 -3.52 -8.09 2.39
N ASN A 117 -4.12 -9.19 1.93
CA ASN A 117 -4.88 -10.11 2.78
C ASN A 117 -4.00 -10.75 3.86
N PHE A 118 -2.81 -11.20 3.46
CA PHE A 118 -1.85 -11.81 4.38
C PHE A 118 -1.30 -10.79 5.39
N ARG A 119 -0.95 -9.58 4.95
CA ARG A 119 -0.58 -8.48 5.85
C ARG A 119 -1.66 -8.20 6.89
N SER A 120 -2.92 -8.14 6.44
CA SER A 120 -4.07 -7.95 7.33
C SER A 120 -4.21 -9.09 8.34
N ALA A 121 -3.99 -10.34 7.93
CA ALA A 121 -4.02 -11.49 8.82
C ALA A 121 -2.92 -11.42 9.90
N LEU A 122 -1.68 -11.14 9.50
CA LEU A 122 -0.55 -11.03 10.44
C LEU A 122 -0.71 -9.88 11.41
N SER A 123 -1.19 -8.71 10.95
CA SER A 123 -1.40 -7.53 11.81
C SER A 123 -2.41 -7.74 12.96
N LYS A 124 -3.30 -8.73 12.84
CA LYS A 124 -4.28 -9.08 13.88
C LYS A 124 -3.73 -10.05 14.91
N ASP A 125 -2.63 -10.73 14.61
CA ASP A 125 -2.00 -11.70 15.50
C ASP A 125 -0.85 -11.03 16.26
N LYS A 126 -0.94 -11.06 17.59
CA LYS A 126 0.02 -10.42 18.50
C LYS A 126 1.42 -11.01 18.44
N LYS A 127 1.56 -12.21 17.84
CA LYS A 127 2.86 -12.87 17.66
C LYS A 127 3.75 -12.18 16.64
N PHE A 128 3.19 -11.35 15.77
CA PHE A 128 3.93 -10.66 14.74
C PHE A 128 3.93 -9.17 14.97
N TYR A 129 5.03 -8.54 14.61
CA TYR A 129 5.11 -7.10 14.49
C TYR A 129 5.90 -6.73 13.24
N SER A 130 5.70 -5.51 12.76
CA SER A 130 6.49 -4.94 11.67
C SER A 130 7.38 -3.83 12.21
N PHE A 131 8.62 -3.78 11.76
CA PHE A 131 9.57 -2.73 12.09
C PHE A 131 10.25 -2.22 10.83
N ARG A 132 10.91 -1.06 10.92
CA ARG A 132 11.63 -0.46 9.81
C ARG A 132 13.13 -0.73 9.93
N HIS A 133 13.74 -1.19 8.84
CA HIS A 133 15.18 -1.39 8.75
C HIS A 133 15.63 -1.00 7.33
N GLU A 134 16.67 -0.15 7.24
CA GLU A 134 17.21 0.34 5.96
C GLU A 134 16.15 0.92 5.00
N GLY A 135 15.10 1.53 5.55
CA GLY A 135 14.03 2.16 4.80
C GLY A 135 12.87 1.23 4.44
N GLU A 136 12.99 -0.08 4.64
CA GLU A 136 11.97 -1.09 4.33
C GLU A 136 11.21 -1.57 5.58
N TYR A 137 9.96 -2.03 5.37
CA TYR A 137 9.16 -2.65 6.43
C TYR A 137 9.36 -4.16 6.43
N LEU A 138 9.89 -4.67 7.53
CA LEU A 138 10.15 -6.08 7.75
C LEU A 138 9.25 -6.61 8.85
N TRP A 139 8.92 -7.89 8.76
CA TRP A 139 8.10 -8.60 9.74
C TRP A 139 8.96 -9.50 10.62
N TRP A 140 8.65 -9.54 11.92
CA TRP A 140 9.32 -10.42 12.88
C TRP A 140 8.35 -10.93 13.95
N LEU A 141 8.87 -11.81 14.83
CA LEU A 141 8.14 -12.45 15.91
C LEU A 141 8.37 -11.73 17.24
N THR A 142 7.30 -11.36 17.93
CA THR A 142 7.34 -10.59 19.19
C THR A 142 8.12 -11.31 20.29
N ASP A 143 7.99 -12.64 20.37
CA ASP A 143 8.57 -13.46 21.44
C ASP A 143 9.99 -13.99 21.11
N VAL A 144 10.57 -13.62 19.96
CA VAL A 144 11.88 -14.09 19.51
C VAL A 144 12.83 -12.91 19.41
N PRO A 145 14.01 -12.94 20.04
CA PRO A 145 14.98 -11.87 19.89
C PRO A 145 15.36 -11.68 18.42
N LEU A 146 15.50 -10.44 18.00
CA LEU A 146 16.01 -10.11 16.67
C LEU A 146 17.41 -10.72 16.48
N PRO A 147 17.74 -11.26 15.30
CA PRO A 147 19.08 -11.76 15.03
C PRO A 147 20.13 -10.63 15.11
N GLU A 148 21.39 -10.99 15.37
CA GLU A 148 22.49 -10.02 15.43
C GLU A 148 22.61 -9.25 14.10
N GLY A 149 22.82 -7.93 14.19
CA GLY A 149 22.84 -7.03 13.04
C GLY A 149 21.48 -6.41 12.69
N TRP A 150 20.38 -6.93 13.24
CA TRP A 150 19.06 -6.32 13.09
C TRP A 150 18.74 -5.46 14.31
N SER A 151 18.77 -4.15 14.13
CA SER A 151 18.22 -3.21 15.09
C SER A 151 16.92 -2.63 14.55
N GLU A 152 15.90 -2.53 15.41
CA GLU A 152 14.81 -1.59 15.21
C GLU A 152 15.47 -0.23 15.04
N ALA A 153 15.43 0.35 13.82
CA ALA A 153 15.97 1.67 13.64
C ALA A 153 15.22 2.57 14.62
N ALA A 154 15.95 3.15 15.58
CA ALA A 154 15.37 4.13 16.47
C ALA A 154 14.93 5.29 15.57
N ASP A 155 13.63 5.33 15.23
CA ASP A 155 12.96 6.43 14.52
C ASP A 155 13.12 7.78 15.28
N ASP A 156 13.83 7.79 16.42
CA ASP A 156 14.27 8.96 17.17
C ASP A 156 15.05 9.99 16.33
N LEU A 157 15.70 9.60 15.22
CA LEU A 157 16.37 10.58 14.36
C LEU A 157 15.40 11.40 13.48
N LEU A 158 14.18 10.92 13.23
CA LEU A 158 13.15 11.70 12.51
C LEU A 158 12.23 12.48 13.46
N ARG A 159 12.08 12.04 14.71
CA ARG A 159 11.28 12.76 15.71
C ARG A 159 11.95 14.05 16.18
N ASN A 160 13.28 14.11 16.20
CA ASN A 160 14.04 15.31 16.57
C ASN A 160 14.25 16.33 15.44
N ALA A 161 13.93 15.99 14.18
CA ALA A 161 14.03 16.92 13.04
C ALA A 161 12.73 17.71 12.79
N ALA A 162 11.63 17.39 13.48
CA ALA A 162 10.31 18.00 13.29
C ALA A 162 9.93 19.01 14.41
N SER A 163 10.90 19.76 14.93
CA SER A 163 10.62 20.98 15.74
C SER A 163 11.30 22.21 15.14
N PRO A 164 10.71 22.87 14.14
CA PRO A 164 10.80 24.31 14.04
C PRO A 164 9.78 24.89 15.03
N ASP A 165 10.28 25.21 16.22
CA ASP A 165 10.09 26.52 16.85
C ASP A 165 8.86 27.32 16.36
N ASN A 166 7.65 26.95 16.80
CA ASN A 166 6.53 27.88 16.80
C ASN A 166 6.70 28.78 18.02
N THR A 167 7.62 29.73 17.88
CA THR A 167 7.75 30.88 18.75
C THR A 167 6.38 31.55 18.87
N ARG A 168 5.82 31.37 20.06
CA ARG A 168 4.73 32.10 20.69
C ARG A 168 4.74 33.58 20.30
N GLN A 169 3.84 34.00 19.42
CA GLN A 169 3.47 35.40 19.25
C GLN A 169 2.31 35.71 20.19
N GLU A 170 2.67 36.13 21.41
CA GLU A 170 1.81 36.93 22.28
C GLU A 170 1.54 38.28 21.61
N GLY A 171 0.29 38.75 21.72
CA GLY A 171 -0.04 40.17 21.56
C GLY A 171 -1.33 40.42 20.79
N GLY A 172 -2.38 40.82 21.51
CA GLY A 172 -3.49 41.51 20.87
C GLY A 172 -4.83 41.44 21.58
N ASP A 173 -4.88 41.92 22.83
CA ASP A 173 -6.13 42.34 23.48
C ASP A 173 -6.96 43.24 22.54
N GLY A 174 -8.19 42.81 22.27
CA GLY A 174 -9.18 43.55 21.48
C GLY A 174 -10.55 43.46 22.14
N HIS A 175 -10.81 44.41 23.02
CA HIS A 175 -12.04 44.63 23.79
C HIS A 175 -13.35 44.53 23.00
N ALA A 176 -14.32 43.84 23.62
CA ALA A 176 -15.75 44.12 23.79
C ALA A 176 -16.51 44.99 22.77
N ALA A 177 -17.65 44.46 22.29
CA ALA A 177 -18.94 45.16 22.39
C ALA A 177 -20.12 44.17 22.29
N ASN A 178 -21.00 44.26 23.29
CA ASN A 178 -22.31 43.63 23.36
C ASN A 178 -23.20 44.04 22.18
N ASN A 179 -24.07 43.13 21.72
CA ASN A 179 -25.36 43.55 21.18
C ASN A 179 -26.48 42.61 21.63
N THR A 180 -27.18 43.07 22.67
CA THR A 180 -28.55 42.70 23.03
C THR A 180 -29.48 43.03 21.85
N ILE A 181 -30.28 42.06 21.39
CA ILE A 181 -31.47 42.35 20.59
C ILE A 181 -32.70 41.94 21.39
N LEU A 182 -33.50 42.96 21.69
CA LEU A 182 -34.82 42.90 22.31
C LEU A 182 -35.84 42.19 21.41
N ALA A 183 -36.77 41.52 22.07
CA ALA A 183 -37.98 40.95 21.51
C ALA A 183 -38.93 42.01 20.93
N SER A 184 -39.77 41.57 19.99
CA SER A 184 -41.15 42.03 19.81
C SER A 184 -41.98 40.85 19.32
#